data_AF-A0A1T5E770-F1
#
_entry.id   AF-A0A1T5E770-F1
#
_cell.length_a   1.000
_cell.length_b   1.000
_cell.length_c   1.000
_cell.angle_alpha   90.00
_cell.angle_beta   90.00
_cell.angle_gamma   90.00
#
_symmetry.space_group_name_H-M   'P 1'
#
loop_
_entity.id
_entity.type
_entity.pdbx_description
1 polymer ?
#
loop_
_entity_poly.entity_id
_entity_poly.type
_entity_poly.pdbx_seq_one_letter_code
_entity_poly.pdbx_strand_id
1 'polypeptide(L)' 'MTQIELFLMRRQKQIRLTDIARHIGCSIALLSKYENNKVAMEANKVQKYKEFILKN' A
#
# COMPACT_ATOMS: atom_id res chain seq x y z
N MET A 1 7.96 8.08 -6.87
CA MET A 1 6.81 7.59 -6.09
C MET A 1 7.16 7.52 -4.62
N THR A 2 6.81 8.59 -3.91
CA THR A 2 6.82 8.67 -2.45
C THR A 2 5.61 7.93 -1.88
N GLN A 3 5.62 7.67 -0.57
CA GLN A 3 4.51 6.99 0.12
C GLN A 3 3.20 7.79 0.04
N ILE A 4 3.32 9.12 0.09
CA ILE A 4 2.19 10.06 -0.02
C ILE A 4 1.54 9.97 -1.40
N GLU A 5 2.33 9.94 -2.48
CA GLU A 5 1.82 9.79 -3.84
C GLU A 5 1.02 8.49 -4.00
N LEU A 6 1.53 7.37 -3.47
CA LEU A 6 0.84 6.08 -3.55
C LEU A 6 -0.48 6.08 -2.76
N PHE A 7 -0.50 6.72 -1.59
CA PHE A 7 -1.73 6.88 -0.80
C PHE A 7 -2.80 7.67 -1.57
N LEU A 8 -2.42 8.78 -2.21
CA LEU A 8 -3.33 9.60 -3.00
C LEU A 8 -3.86 8.82 -4.21
N MET A 9 -3.00 8.13 -4.96
CA MET A 9 -3.39 7.30 -6.09
C MET A 9 -4.35 6.18 -5.66
N ARG A 10 -4.05 5.49 -4.56
CA ARG A 10 -4.91 4.45 -3.98
C ARG A 10 -6.31 4.99 -3.70
N ARG A 11 -6.41 6.18 -3.07
CA ARG A 11 -7.69 6.83 -2.77
C ARG A 11 -8.45 7.24 -4.02
N GLN A 12 -7.78 7.81 -5.01
CA GLN A 12 -8.40 8.19 -6.29
C GLN A 12 -9.00 6.98 -7.00
N LYS A 13 -8.29 5.84 -6.97
CA LYS A 13 -8.74 4.56 -7.54
C LYS A 13 -9.72 3.79 -6.65
N GLN A 14 -10.09 4.34 -5.49
CA GLN A 14 -10.93 3.69 -4.47
C GLN A 14 -10.46 2.29 -4.03
N ILE A 15 -9.16 2.02 -4.15
CA ILE A 15 -8.58 0.73 -3.75
C ILE A 15 -8.59 0.65 -2.22
N ARG A 16 -9.17 -0.43 -1.68
CA ARG A 16 -9.25 -0.63 -0.24
C ARG A 16 -7.95 -1.28 0.26
N LEU A 17 -7.52 -0.88 1.45
CA LEU A 17 -6.36 -1.49 2.11
C LEU A 17 -6.56 -2.99 2.36
N THR A 18 -7.81 -3.44 2.54
CA THR A 18 -8.18 -4.85 2.65
C THR A 18 -7.75 -5.67 1.45
N ASP A 19 -7.88 -5.11 0.25
CA ASP A 19 -7.60 -5.82 -1.01
C ASP A 19 -6.10 -5.96 -1.20
N ILE A 20 -5.36 -4.88 -0.92
CA ILE A 20 -3.90 -4.88 -0.96
C ILE A 20 -3.33 -5.81 0.12
N ALA A 21 -3.86 -5.75 1.35
CA ALA A 21 -3.46 -6.61 2.45
C ALA A 21 -3.64 -8.09 2.10
N ARG A 22 -4.78 -8.44 1.51
CA ARG A 22 -5.07 -9.80 1.03
C ARG A 22 -4.12 -10.24 -0.09
N HIS A 23 -3.81 -9.35 -1.03
CA HIS A 23 -2.90 -9.64 -2.13
C HIS A 23 -1.44 -9.83 -1.68
N ILE A 24 -0.98 -9.01 -0.74
CA ILE A 24 0.40 -9.05 -0.24
C ILE A 24 0.58 -10.13 0.84
N GLY A 25 -0.49 -10.48 1.55
CA GLY A 25 -0.44 -11.36 2.73
C GLY A 25 0.08 -10.62 3.96
N CYS A 26 -0.39 -9.39 4.19
CA CYS A 26 -0.01 -8.58 5.36
C CYS A 26 -1.25 -8.04 6.10
N SER A 27 -1.04 -7.46 7.28
CA SER A 27 -2.13 -6.85 8.04
C SER A 27 -2.46 -5.46 7.48
N ILE A 28 -3.75 -5.10 7.49
CA ILE A 28 -4.22 -3.75 7.10
C ILE A 28 -3.54 -2.67 7.97
N ALA A 29 -3.34 -2.97 9.26
CA ALA A 29 -2.65 -2.09 10.18
C ALA A 29 -1.19 -1.82 9.76
N LEU A 30 -0.49 -2.81 9.21
CA LEU A 30 0.86 -2.62 8.68
C LEU A 30 0.84 -1.64 7.51
N LEU A 31 -0.08 -1.80 6.57
CA LEU A 31 -0.21 -0.90 5.43
C LEU A 31 -0.59 0.52 5.86
N SER A 32 -1.53 0.66 6.79
CA SER A 32 -1.91 1.98 7.31
C SER A 32 -0.75 2.67 8.02
N LYS A 33 0.03 1.95 8.83
CA LYS A 33 1.23 2.51 9.46
C LYS A 33 2.29 2.86 8.42
N TYR A 34 2.45 2.05 7.38
CA TYR A 34 3.34 2.33 6.27
C TYR A 34 2.93 3.62 5.56
N GLU A 35 1.67 3.79 5.14
CA GLU A 35 1.19 5.03 4.49
C GLU A 35 1.43 6.30 5.33
N ASN A 36 1.40 6.17 6.66
CA ASN A 36 1.65 7.26 7.60
C ASN A 36 3.14 7.43 7.99
N ASN A 37 4.07 6.80 7.28
CA ASN A 37 5.52 6.77 7.59
C ASN A 37 5.84 6.31 9.03
N LYS A 38 4.96 5.54 9.68
CA LYS A 38 5.16 5.06 11.06
C LYS A 38 6.00 3.79 11.14
N VAL A 39 6.05 3.01 10.06
CA VAL A 39 6.75 1.73 9.98
C VAL A 39 7.40 1.57 8.62
N ALA A 40 8.62 1.04 8.60
CA ALA A 40 9.25 0.53 7.39
C ALA A 40 8.66 -0.85 7.05
N MET A 41 8.24 -1.01 5.81
CA MET A 41 7.79 -2.30 5.27
C MET A 41 8.91 -2.91 4.42
N GLU A 42 9.02 -4.23 4.44
CA GLU A 42 10.01 -4.95 3.63
C GLU A 42 9.91 -4.57 2.14
N ALA A 43 11.06 -4.43 1.48
CA ALA A 43 11.15 -3.97 0.10
C ALA A 43 10.24 -4.78 -0.87
N ASN A 44 10.18 -6.11 -0.70
CA ASN A 44 9.32 -6.98 -1.51
C ASN A 44 7.83 -6.64 -1.39
N LYS A 45 7.37 -6.30 -0.18
CA LYS A 45 5.97 -5.93 0.08
C LYS A 45 5.67 -4.53 -0.43
N VAL A 46 6.63 -3.60 -0.31
CA VAL A 46 6.55 -2.26 -0.91
C VAL A 46 6.40 -2.34 -2.43
N GLN A 47 7.15 -3.23 -3.07
CA GLN A 47 7.06 -3.43 -4.52
C GLN A 47 5.67 -3.93 -4.93
N LYS A 48 5.16 -4.98 -4.28
CA LYS A 48 3.80 -5.48 -4.53
C LYS A 48 2.71 -4.42 -4.28
N TYR A 49 2.88 -3.60 -3.24
CA TYR A 49 1.98 -2.50 -2.93
C TYR A 49 1.91 -1.47 -4.07
N LYS A 50 3.07 -1.06 -4.60
CA LYS A 50 3.18 -0.15 -5.74
C LYS A 50 2.54 -0.76 -6.99
N GLU A 51 2.89 -1.99 -7.32
CA GLU A 51 2.36 -2.70 -8.49
C GLU A 51 0.83 -2.83 -8.43
N PHE A 52 0.28 -3.13 -7.26
CA PHE A 52 -1.17 -3.25 -7.09
C PHE A 52 -1.90 -1.94 -7.40
N ILE A 53 -1.35 -0.81 -6.97
CA ILE A 53 -1.92 0.53 -7.19
C ILE A 53 -1.75 0.99 -8.65
N LEU A 54 -0.68 0.56 -9.33
CA LEU A 54 -0.43 0.91 -10.72
C LEU A 54 -1.24 0.07 -11.72
N LYS A 55 -1.56 -1.18 -11.37
CA LYS A 55 -2.24 -2.12 -12.26
C LYS A 55 -3.77 -2.01 -12.23
N ASN A 56 -4.34 -1.56 -11.12
CA ASN A 56 -5.73 -1.11 -11.02
C ASN A 56 -5.78 0.39 -11.30
#